data_AF-A0AAV4HA45-F1
#
_entry.id   AF-A0AAV4HA45-F1
#
_cell.length_a   1.000
_cell.length_b   1.000
_cell.length_c   1.000
_cell.angle_alpha   90.00
_cell.angle_beta   90.00
_cell.angle_gamma   90.00
#
_symmetry.space_group_name_H-M   'P 1'
#
loop_
_entity.id
_entity.type
_entity.pdbx_description
1 polymer ?
#
loop_
_entity_poly.entity_id
_entity_poly.type
_entity_poly.pdbx_seq_one_letter_code
_entity_poly.pdbx_strand_id
1 'polypeptide(L)' 'MATKVKRARKANFSDRECVKLLEIVDANIGKLTNNNNTLRANGDKKAVWKMAAQELSAMSLVQRDDEDCRKKWR' A
#
# COMPACT_ATOMS: atom_id res chain seq x y z
N MET A 1 -22.19 24.22 0.49
CA MET A 1 -22.57 22.80 0.66
C MET A 1 -21.44 21.95 0.10
N ALA A 2 -20.67 21.24 0.93
CA ALA A 2 -19.56 20.41 0.48
C ALA A 2 -20.12 19.10 -0.11
N THR A 3 -20.13 18.99 -1.44
CA THR A 3 -20.49 17.76 -2.15
C THR A 3 -19.44 16.71 -1.81
N LYS A 4 -19.80 15.74 -0.95
CA LYS A 4 -19.04 14.51 -0.76
C LYS A 4 -19.06 13.76 -2.10
N VAL A 5 -18.03 13.98 -2.91
CA VAL A 5 -17.75 13.18 -4.10
C VAL A 5 -17.65 11.73 -3.65
N LYS A 6 -18.66 10.92 -3.97
CA LYS A 6 -18.61 9.47 -3.77
C LYS A 6 -17.45 8.99 -4.63
N ARG A 7 -16.29 8.70 -4.01
CA ARG A 7 -15.16 8.08 -4.69
C ARG A 7 -15.70 6.83 -5.39
N ALA A 8 -15.54 6.75 -6.71
CA ALA A 8 -15.84 5.53 -7.45
C ALA A 8 -15.18 4.36 -6.73
N ARG A 9 -15.90 3.25 -6.55
CA ARG A 9 -15.31 2.05 -5.93
C ARG A 9 -14.15 1.61 -6.83
N LYS A 10 -12.92 1.79 -6.36
CA LYS A 10 -11.74 1.25 -7.03
C LYS A 10 -11.94 -0.26 -7.15
N ALA A 11 -11.50 -0.84 -8.27
CA ALA A 11 -11.56 -2.28 -8.43
C ALA A 11 -10.79 -2.96 -7.27
N ASN A 12 -11.22 -4.16 -6.88
CA ASN A 12 -10.53 -4.93 -5.86
C ASN A 12 -9.06 -5.18 -6.27
N PHE A 13 -8.20 -5.41 -5.28
CA PHE A 13 -6.85 -5.89 -5.56
C PHE A 13 -6.96 -7.27 -6.22
N SER A 14 -6.35 -7.38 -7.40
CA SER A 14 -6.16 -8.65 -8.07
C SER A 14 -5.20 -9.53 -7.27
N ASP A 15 -5.26 -10.84 -7.48
CA ASP A 15 -4.38 -11.78 -6.78
C ASP A 15 -2.89 -11.43 -7.00
N ARG A 16 -2.55 -11.10 -8.25
CA ARG A 16 -1.21 -10.66 -8.66
C ARG A 16 -0.77 -9.35 -7.98
N GLU A 17 -1.70 -8.41 -7.76
CA GLU A 17 -1.44 -7.18 -7.00
C GLU A 17 -1.18 -7.51 -5.52
N CYS A 18 -1.91 -8.48 -4.94
CA CYS A 18 -1.70 -8.91 -3.56
C CYS A 18 -0.35 -9.60 -3.38
N VAL A 19 0.02 -10.51 -4.29
CA VAL A 19 1.34 -11.16 -4.26
C VAL A 19 2.45 -10.14 -4.33
N LYS A 20 2.39 -9.17 -5.26
CA LYS A 20 3.41 -8.13 -5.33
C LYS A 20 3.46 -7.26 -4.09
N LEU A 21 2.30 -6.87 -3.56
CA LEU A 21 2.22 -6.09 -2.34
C LEU A 21 2.93 -6.82 -1.19
N LEU A 22 2.70 -8.13 -1.06
CA LEU A 22 3.37 -8.97 -0.07
C LEU A 22 4.88 -9.05 -0.31
N GLU A 23 5.33 -9.28 -1.54
CA GLU A 23 6.77 -9.30 -1.86
C GLU A 23 7.48 -7.99 -1.46
N ILE A 24 6.87 -6.84 -1.79
CA ILE A 24 7.45 -5.53 -1.49
C ILE A 24 7.47 -5.29 0.02
N VAL A 25 6.40 -5.68 0.72
CA VAL A 25 6.30 -5.55 2.17
C VAL A 25 7.28 -6.46 2.89
N ASP A 26 7.42 -7.72 2.45
CA ASP A 26 8.36 -8.69 3.00
C ASP A 26 9.82 -8.22 2.80
N ALA A 27 10.17 -7.81 1.57
CA ALA A 27 11.49 -7.26 1.27
C ALA A 27 11.82 -5.98 2.06
N ASN A 28 10.81 -5.25 2.54
CA ASN A 28 10.97 -4.03 3.33
C ASN A 28 10.45 -4.18 4.76
N ILE A 29 10.27 -5.41 5.26
CA ILE A 29 9.67 -5.65 6.57
C ILE A 29 10.53 -5.01 7.68
N GLY A 30 11.85 -5.05 7.55
CA GLY A 30 12.77 -4.37 8.48
C GLY A 30 12.69 -2.83 8.50
N LYS A 31 12.08 -2.22 7.47
CA LYS A 31 11.78 -0.78 7.43
C LYS A 31 10.38 -0.48 7.97
N LEU A 32 9.46 -1.44 7.87
CA LEU A 32 8.08 -1.32 8.35
C LEU A 32 7.95 -1.64 9.84
N THR A 33 8.67 -2.66 10.31
CA THR A 33 8.65 -3.19 11.68
C THR A 33 10.03 -3.05 12.33
N ASN A 34 10.05 -2.75 13.62
CA ASN A 34 11.27 -2.73 14.43
C ASN A 34 11.59 -4.13 14.96
N ASN A 35 12.73 -4.34 15.62
CA ASN A 35 13.11 -5.65 16.21
C ASN A 35 12.04 -6.27 17.13
N ASN A 36 11.17 -5.45 17.73
CA ASN A 36 10.04 -5.92 18.55
C ASN A 36 8.76 -6.21 17.73
N ASN A 37 8.88 -6.35 16.42
CA ASN A 37 7.76 -6.50 15.48
C ASN A 37 6.72 -5.37 15.55
N THR A 38 7.11 -4.21 16.09
CA THR A 38 6.26 -3.02 16.20
C THR A 38 6.46 -2.10 15.01
N LEU A 39 5.38 -1.50 14.51
CA LEU A 39 5.47 -0.58 13.37
C LEU A 39 6.38 0.61 13.68
N ARG A 40 7.39 0.85 12.83
CA ARG A 40 8.32 1.98 12.99
C ARG A 40 7.62 3.35 12.87
N ALA A 41 8.22 4.37 13.49
CA ALA A 41 7.70 5.73 13.49
C ALA A 41 7.77 6.36 12.08
N ASN A 42 6.58 6.52 11.50
CA ASN A 42 6.10 7.27 10.32
C ASN A 42 6.98 7.60 9.09
N GLY A 43 8.27 7.84 9.19
CA GLY A 43 9.11 8.25 8.04
C GLY A 43 9.28 7.13 7.02
N ASP A 44 9.99 6.07 7.41
CA ASP A 44 10.39 4.99 6.50
C ASP A 44 9.20 4.21 5.94
N LYS A 45 8.16 4.00 6.74
CA LYS A 45 6.98 3.25 6.30
C LYS A 45 6.22 3.95 5.18
N LYS A 46 6.13 5.29 5.19
CA LYS A 46 5.44 6.04 4.13
C LYS A 46 6.14 5.88 2.79
N ALA A 47 7.48 5.85 2.80
CA ALA A 47 8.27 5.62 1.60
C ALA A 47 8.02 4.22 1.02
N VAL A 48 7.95 3.19 1.87
CA VAL A 48 7.64 1.81 1.44
C VAL A 48 6.25 1.71 0.83
N TRP A 49 5.23 2.29 1.46
CA TRP A 49 3.87 2.27 0.92
C TRP A 49 3.73 3.06 -0.39
N LYS A 50 4.44 4.18 -0.51
CA LYS A 50 4.48 4.96 -1.76
C LYS A 50 5.14 4.18 -2.87
N MET A 51 6.24 3.47 -2.58
CA MET A 51 6.91 2.59 -3.54
C MET A 51 5.99 1.45 -3.97
N ALA A 52 5.33 0.77 -3.02
CA ALA A 52 4.36 -0.29 -3.33
C ALA A 52 3.20 0.23 -4.19
N ALA A 53 2.66 1.41 -3.87
CA ALA A 53 1.61 2.05 -4.65
C ALA A 53 2.04 2.37 -6.10
N GLN A 54 3.28 2.84 -6.29
CA GLN A 54 3.84 3.10 -7.63
C GLN A 54 4.00 1.81 -8.44
N GLU A 55 4.59 0.77 -7.85
CA GLU A 55 4.77 -0.53 -8.50
C GLU A 55 3.43 -1.17 -8.89
N LEU A 56 2.46 -1.14 -7.98
CA LEU A 56 1.11 -1.65 -8.23
C LEU A 56 0.37 -0.84 -9.31
N SER A 57 0.53 0.48 -9.31
CA SER A 57 -0.04 1.35 -10.35
C SER A 57 0.66 1.19 -11.70
N ALA A 58 1.91 0.71 -11.73
CA ALA A 58 2.61 0.40 -12.98
C ALA A 58 2.17 -0.95 -13.57
N MET A 59 1.80 -1.93 -12.74
CA MET A 59 1.33 -3.23 -13.20
C MET A 59 -0.18 -3.29 -13.45
N SER A 60 -0.96 -2.42 -12.81
CA SER A 60 -2.42 -2.42 -12.85
C SER A 60 -2.92 -1.17 -13.57
N LEU A 61 -4.04 -1.30 -14.27
CA LEU A 61 -4.77 -0.16 -14.84
C LEU A 61 -5.38 0.75 -13.75
N VAL A 62 -5.37 0.29 -12.49
CA VAL A 62 -5.94 0.99 -11.35
C VAL A 62 -4.83 1.67 -10.55
N GLN A 63 -4.89 2.99 -10.45
CA GLN A 63 -4.00 3.74 -9.56
C GLN A 63 -4.30 3.42 -8.09
N ARG A 64 -3.32 2.82 -7.41
CA ARG A 64 -3.36 2.51 -5.98
C ARG A 64 -2.69 3.64 -5.22
N ASP A 65 -3.29 4.07 -4.12
CA ASP A 65 -2.68 5.02 -3.19
C ASP A 65 -1.93 4.27 -2.07
N ASP A 66 -1.00 4.94 -1.39
CA ASP A 66 -0.26 4.36 -0.26
C ASP A 66 -1.19 3.88 0.87
N GLU A 67 -2.31 4.60 1.08
CA GLU A 67 -3.36 4.21 2.03
C GLU A 67 -4.10 2.93 1.62
N ASP A 68 -4.37 2.72 0.33
CA ASP A 68 -5.05 1.51 -0.17
C ASP A 68 -4.15 0.28 0.07
N CYS A 69 -2.86 0.40 -0.26
CA CYS A 69 -1.87 -0.65 -0.04
C CYS A 69 -1.74 -0.99 1.44
N ARG A 70 -1.68 0.04 2.29
CA ARG A 70 -1.61 -0.13 3.74
C ARG A 70 -2.87 -0.77 4.32
N LYS A 71 -4.06 -0.38 3.85
CA LYS A 71 -5.33 -0.97 4.29
C LYS A 71 -5.49 -2.41 3.85
N LYS A 72 -4.95 -2.78 2.69
CA LYS A 72 -5.00 -4.16 2.19
C LYS A 72 -4.08 -5.11 2.96
N TRP A 73 -2.95 -4.60 3.46
CA TRP A 73 -2.01 -5.38 4.27
C TRP A 73 -2.48 -5.60 5.72
N ARG A 74 -3.28 -4.69 6.28
CA ARG A 74 -3.77 -4.74 7.66
C ARG A 74 -5.02 -5.59 7.81
#